data_AF-A0A935PY88-F1
#
_entry.id   AF-A0A935PY88-F1
#
_cell.length_a   1.000
_cell.length_b   1.000
_cell.length_c   1.000
_cell.angle_alpha   90.00
_cell.angle_beta   90.00
_cell.angle_gamma   90.00
#
_symmetry.space_group_name_H-M   'P 1'
#
loop_
_entity.id
_entity.type
_entity.pdbx_description
1 polymer ?
#
loop_
_entity_poly.entity_id
_entity_poly.type
_entity_poly.pdbx_seq_one_letter_code
_entity_poly.pdbx_strand_id
1 'polypeptide(L)'
;MGMRHEQAARVFAQRSKRLWIAVVHQAIDDAMGRASFATSSAEEIRSIQREALTWIFHDRSKVANSFHSICEVLDIDPDWAREHLRQYPAIRRGLAGSRRQRSGGKGLTGVWLSQEDDARRTVHAGSHATSLPVITPAEPLLDDEIPRYPPFMKGLPATHPDKLIETQRELIGQIRETGVATPEIFEQFHLAALRRFASYAHLLPASQTHHHRGAGGLLRHAAEVALWSLQSGDRVLLPGEQTPRRRRELEPRWHLAVFLAALCHDLGKPVTDLVVTSRDGAEVWNPFVEDLYAWATREQVDRYFLHWRENRGKKHQAVSALLAERIIGPQGLAWIAAGDTELVLWMMETINCSPSAENPMHDLVVRSDQVSVERDLRSLGVAFTGYEIGLPVERFLVDLMRRLVREGTWAINRPGRACGASTGSSI
;
A
#
# COMPACT_ATOMS: atom_id res chain seq x y z
N MET A 1 -6.73 -32.31 15.15
CA MET A 1 -5.48 -31.54 14.94
C MET A 1 -5.72 -30.04 14.67
N GLY A 2 -6.81 -29.63 14.00
CA GLY A 2 -7.05 -28.24 13.56
C GLY A 2 -7.21 -27.16 14.65
N MET A 3 -7.86 -27.46 15.78
CA MET A 3 -8.10 -26.43 16.83
C MET A 3 -6.81 -25.91 17.51
N ARG A 4 -5.73 -26.70 17.59
CA ARG A 4 -4.47 -26.26 18.21
C ARG A 4 -3.67 -25.30 17.32
N HIS A 5 -3.78 -25.43 16.00
CA HIS A 5 -3.09 -24.55 15.05
C HIS A 5 -3.79 -23.19 14.93
N GLU A 6 -5.12 -23.17 15.01
CA GLU A 6 -5.92 -21.94 15.00
C GLU A 6 -5.70 -21.10 16.28
N GLN A 7 -5.58 -21.77 17.44
CA GLN A 7 -5.19 -21.13 18.70
C GLN A 7 -3.73 -20.64 18.67
N ALA A 8 -2.80 -21.40 18.10
CA ALA A 8 -1.39 -21.00 18.01
C ALA A 8 -1.19 -19.77 17.10
N ALA A 9 -1.88 -19.69 15.97
CA ALA A 9 -1.81 -18.54 15.05
C ALA A 9 -2.44 -17.27 15.65
N ARG A 10 -3.61 -17.40 16.31
CA ARG A 10 -4.22 -16.29 17.07
C ARG A 10 -3.32 -15.84 18.23
N VAL A 11 -2.76 -16.79 18.99
CA VAL A 11 -1.81 -16.50 20.08
C VAL A 11 -0.55 -15.83 19.55
N PHE A 12 -0.06 -16.19 18.36
CA PHE A 12 1.14 -15.59 17.77
C PHE A 12 0.88 -14.16 17.26
N ALA A 13 -0.19 -13.93 16.49
CA ALA A 13 -0.58 -12.59 16.05
C ALA A 13 -0.88 -11.65 17.24
N GLN A 14 -1.54 -12.18 18.27
CA GLN A 14 -1.81 -11.45 19.50
C GLN A 14 -0.54 -11.21 20.34
N ARG A 15 0.45 -12.12 20.30
CA ARG A 15 1.78 -11.90 20.90
C ARG A 15 2.57 -10.82 20.17
N SER A 16 2.52 -10.77 18.84
CA SER A 16 3.16 -9.72 18.05
C SER A 16 2.54 -8.34 18.30
N LYS A 17 1.20 -8.22 18.37
CA LYS A 17 0.55 -6.96 18.76
C LYS A 17 0.89 -6.56 20.20
N ARG A 18 0.92 -7.50 21.16
CA ARG A 18 1.32 -7.22 22.56
C ARG A 18 2.76 -6.71 22.68
N LEU A 19 3.68 -7.23 21.88
CA LEU A 19 5.06 -6.75 21.83
C LEU A 19 5.11 -5.28 21.39
N TRP A 20 4.40 -4.94 20.30
CA TRP A 20 4.36 -3.57 19.79
C TRP A 20 3.65 -2.60 20.73
N ILE A 21 2.59 -3.05 21.38
CA ILE A 21 1.93 -2.31 22.47
C ILE A 21 2.95 -2.02 23.58
N ALA A 22 3.71 -3.02 24.04
CA ALA A 22 4.71 -2.82 25.09
C ALA A 22 5.82 -1.85 24.68
N VAL A 23 6.29 -1.91 23.42
CA VAL A 23 7.28 -0.97 22.86
C VAL A 23 6.75 0.46 22.87
N VAL A 24 5.51 0.67 22.42
CA VAL A 24 4.89 2.00 22.40
C VAL A 24 4.64 2.53 23.82
N HIS A 25 4.17 1.68 24.74
CA HIS A 25 4.00 2.05 26.14
C HIS A 25 5.32 2.47 26.80
N GLN A 26 6.39 1.68 26.60
CA GLN A 26 7.72 2.01 27.14
C GLN A 26 8.23 3.34 26.57
N ALA A 27 8.10 3.56 25.26
CA ALA A 27 8.51 4.82 24.64
C ALA A 27 7.71 6.03 25.17
N ILE A 28 6.43 5.85 25.51
CA ILE A 28 5.60 6.90 26.12
C ILE A 28 6.07 7.20 27.55
N ASP A 29 6.37 6.17 28.35
CA ASP A 29 6.89 6.34 29.71
C ASP A 29 8.28 7.02 29.71
N ASP A 30 9.15 6.62 28.79
CA ASP A 30 10.45 7.23 28.56
C ASP A 30 10.32 8.70 28.13
N ALA A 31 9.39 9.01 27.21
CA ALA A 31 9.09 10.38 26.79
C ALA A 31 8.51 11.24 27.93
N MET A 32 7.78 10.64 28.87
CA MET A 32 7.31 11.30 30.09
C MET A 32 8.42 11.48 31.14
N GLY A 33 9.61 10.92 30.92
CA GLY A 33 10.73 10.95 31.87
C GLY A 33 10.52 10.03 33.07
N ARG A 34 9.72 8.97 32.89
CA ARG A 34 9.40 7.97 33.93
C ARG A 34 10.22 6.69 33.78
N ALA A 35 11.33 6.73 33.04
CA ALA A 35 12.21 5.59 32.79
C ALA A 35 12.47 4.81 34.10
N SER A 36 11.91 3.60 34.18
CA SER A 36 11.91 2.78 35.39
C SER A 36 13.22 2.00 35.49
N PHE A 37 14.32 2.68 35.79
CA PHE A 37 15.59 2.04 36.10
C PHE A 37 16.10 2.54 37.45
N ALA A 38 16.34 1.59 38.37
CA ALA A 38 16.65 1.87 39.77
C ALA A 38 18.03 2.53 40.01
N THR A 39 18.84 2.75 38.96
CA THR A 39 20.26 3.14 39.06
C THR A 39 20.72 4.20 38.04
N SER A 40 19.85 4.73 37.19
CA SER A 40 20.26 5.66 36.12
C SER A 40 20.51 7.09 36.61
N SER A 41 21.55 7.72 36.08
CA SER A 41 21.87 9.12 36.38
C SER A 41 20.83 10.08 35.78
N ALA A 42 20.70 11.28 36.34
CA ALA A 42 19.77 12.29 35.83
C ALA A 42 20.06 12.71 34.38
N GLU A 43 21.30 12.51 33.90
CA GLU A 43 21.70 12.80 32.53
C GLU A 43 21.29 11.69 31.55
N GLU A 44 21.42 10.42 31.95
CA GLU A 44 20.95 9.27 31.18
C GLU A 44 19.44 9.30 30.99
N ILE A 45 18.68 9.60 32.05
CA ILE A 45 17.22 9.73 31.98
C ILE A 45 16.81 10.82 30.98
N ARG A 46 17.56 11.94 30.92
CA ARG A 46 17.32 13.00 29.93
C ARG A 46 17.69 12.58 28.51
N SER A 47 18.72 11.75 28.33
CA SER A 47 19.11 11.22 27.02
C SER A 47 18.02 10.29 26.47
N ILE A 48 17.58 9.32 27.29
CA ILE A 48 16.51 8.37 26.95
C ILE A 48 15.21 9.12 26.63
N GLN A 49 14.84 10.10 27.46
CA GLN A 49 13.67 10.93 27.21
C GLN A 49 13.77 11.67 25.86
N ARG A 50 14.96 12.16 25.49
CA ARG A 50 15.16 12.87 24.21
C ARG A 50 15.04 11.94 23.00
N GLU A 51 15.61 10.74 23.10
CA GLU A 51 15.51 9.72 22.05
C GLU A 51 14.07 9.28 21.83
N ALA A 52 13.33 9.02 22.91
CA ALA A 52 11.91 8.68 22.85
C ALA A 52 11.07 9.81 22.25
N LEU A 53 11.29 11.07 22.67
CA LEU A 53 10.61 12.22 22.06
C LEU A 53 10.96 12.40 20.58
N THR A 54 12.20 12.10 20.20
CA THR A 54 12.64 12.16 18.80
C THR A 54 11.93 11.08 17.99
N TRP A 55 11.92 9.84 18.48
CA TRP A 55 11.27 8.71 17.84
C TRP A 55 9.75 8.88 17.70
N ILE A 56 9.06 9.44 18.71
CA ILE A 56 7.61 9.66 18.65
C ILE A 56 7.25 10.88 17.76
N PHE A 57 7.92 12.02 17.96
CA PHE A 57 7.46 13.30 17.40
C PHE A 57 8.23 13.79 16.17
N HIS A 58 9.48 13.37 16.01
CA HIS A 58 10.38 13.87 14.98
C HIS A 58 10.71 12.82 13.91
N ASP A 59 10.67 11.54 14.27
CA ASP A 59 10.79 10.45 13.31
C ASP A 59 9.48 10.31 12.52
N ARG A 60 9.58 10.69 11.25
CA ARG A 60 8.53 10.56 10.23
C ARG A 60 8.90 9.51 9.19
N SER A 61 9.97 8.75 9.42
CA SER A 61 10.37 7.68 8.52
C SER A 61 9.33 6.56 8.55
N LYS A 62 9.28 5.78 7.47
CA LYS A 62 8.39 4.62 7.32
C LYS A 62 9.14 3.30 7.46
N VAL A 63 10.24 3.31 8.21
CA VAL A 63 10.98 2.07 8.51
C VAL A 63 10.17 1.21 9.47
N ALA A 64 10.34 -0.11 9.40
CA ALA A 64 9.50 -1.09 10.10
C ALA A 64 9.43 -0.92 11.63
N ASN A 65 10.37 -0.19 12.24
CA ASN A 65 10.44 0.13 13.66
C ASN A 65 10.23 1.63 13.97
N SER A 66 9.79 2.42 13.00
CA SER A 66 9.39 3.81 13.23
C SER A 66 8.11 3.83 14.06
N PHE A 67 7.93 4.90 14.83
CA PHE A 67 6.65 5.14 15.52
C PHE A 67 5.47 5.10 14.55
N HIS A 68 5.67 5.60 13.33
CA HIS A 68 4.67 5.61 12.27
C HIS A 68 4.25 4.19 11.84
N SER A 69 5.19 3.33 11.46
CA SER A 69 4.89 1.96 11.02
C SER A 69 4.34 1.08 12.16
N ILE A 70 4.76 1.33 13.41
CA ILE A 70 4.22 0.60 14.56
C ILE A 70 2.78 1.04 14.86
N CYS A 71 2.46 2.33 14.75
CA CYS A 71 1.09 2.81 14.85
C CYS A 71 0.19 2.20 13.75
N GLU A 72 0.68 2.08 12.51
CA GLU A 72 -0.04 1.40 11.42
C GLU A 72 -0.32 -0.07 11.76
N VAL A 73 0.65 -0.82 12.30
CA VAL A 73 0.47 -2.23 12.72
C VAL A 73 -0.54 -2.38 13.88
N LEU A 74 -0.69 -1.34 14.70
CA LEU A 74 -1.58 -1.29 15.84
C LEU A 74 -2.97 -0.71 15.52
N ASP A 75 -3.23 -0.35 14.27
CA ASP A 75 -4.48 0.30 13.84
C ASP A 75 -4.71 1.66 14.55
N ILE A 76 -3.63 2.38 14.85
CA ILE A 76 -3.64 3.70 15.51
C ILE A 76 -3.19 4.76 14.51
N ASP A 77 -3.95 5.85 14.36
CA ASP A 77 -3.50 7.00 13.58
C ASP A 77 -2.29 7.66 14.28
N PRO A 78 -1.10 7.67 13.66
CA PRO A 78 0.13 8.18 14.28
C PRO A 78 0.10 9.69 14.51
N ASP A 79 -0.66 10.46 13.72
CA ASP A 79 -0.78 11.90 13.90
C ASP A 79 -1.79 12.24 14.99
N TRP A 80 -2.89 11.49 15.06
CA TRP A 80 -3.80 11.55 16.21
C TRP A 80 -3.08 11.20 17.52
N ALA A 81 -2.27 10.13 17.52
CA ALA A 81 -1.51 9.71 18.70
C ALA A 81 -0.52 10.78 19.15
N ARG A 82 0.21 11.42 18.21
CA ARG A 82 1.10 12.55 18.53
C ARG A 82 0.32 13.73 19.11
N GLU A 83 -0.82 14.09 18.53
CA GLU A 83 -1.61 15.21 19.03
C GLU A 83 -2.16 14.94 20.43
N HIS A 84 -2.64 13.72 20.68
CA HIS A 84 -3.10 13.30 21.99
C HIS A 84 -1.96 13.29 23.03
N LEU A 85 -0.78 12.79 22.67
CA LEU A 85 0.40 12.79 23.54
C LEU A 85 0.91 14.20 23.86
N ARG A 86 0.71 15.19 22.97
CA ARG A 86 1.03 16.61 23.25
C ARG A 86 0.17 17.22 24.35
N GLN A 87 -0.95 16.61 24.73
CA GLN A 87 -1.81 17.11 25.80
C GLN A 87 -1.19 16.86 27.18
N TYR A 88 -0.26 15.91 27.32
CA TYR A 88 0.40 15.61 28.58
C TYR A 88 1.46 16.67 28.96
N PRO A 89 1.35 17.31 30.15
CA PRO A 89 2.29 18.36 30.56
C PRO A 89 3.76 17.94 30.60
N ALA A 90 4.05 16.67 30.92
CA ALA A 90 5.41 16.13 30.97
C ALA A 90 6.07 16.11 29.57
N ILE A 91 5.33 15.66 28.55
CA ILE A 91 5.77 15.60 27.16
C ILE A 91 5.99 17.02 26.60
N ARG A 92 5.09 17.96 26.91
CA ARG A 92 5.25 19.38 26.52
C ARG A 92 6.53 19.99 27.07
N ARG A 93 6.87 19.72 28.34
CA ARG A 93 8.11 20.21 28.95
C ARG A 93 9.35 19.61 28.29
N GLY A 94 9.33 18.31 27.98
CA GLY A 94 10.43 17.62 27.29
C GLY A 94 10.68 18.16 25.87
N LEU A 95 9.61 18.41 25.10
CA LEU A 95 9.70 19.01 23.77
C LEU A 95 10.23 20.47 23.80
N ALA A 96 9.83 21.25 24.81
CA ALA A 96 10.34 22.62 25.00
C ALA A 96 11.83 22.64 25.41
N GLY A 97 12.27 21.70 26.24
CA GLY A 97 13.67 21.54 26.61
C GLY A 97 14.58 21.19 25.43
N SER A 98 14.11 20.31 24.53
CA SER A 98 14.84 19.90 23.32
C SER A 98 15.02 21.05 22.30
N ARG A 99 14.12 22.06 22.30
CA ARG A 99 14.25 23.26 21.46
C ARG A 99 15.29 24.27 21.99
N ARG A 100 15.47 24.38 23.30
CA ARG A 100 16.40 25.36 23.92
C ARG A 100 17.87 25.03 23.63
N GLN A 101 18.26 23.76 23.59
CA GLN A 101 19.64 23.33 23.31
C GLN A 101 20.08 23.54 21.84
N ARG A 102 19.14 23.56 20.88
CA ARG A 102 19.45 23.88 19.46
C ARG A 102 19.81 25.35 19.23
N SER A 103 19.49 26.24 20.16
CA SER A 103 19.78 27.69 20.06
C SER A 103 21.11 28.13 20.69
N GLY A 104 21.83 27.23 21.39
CA GLY A 104 23.08 27.53 22.10
C GLY A 104 24.36 27.40 21.26
N GLY A 105 24.26 27.07 19.97
CA GLY A 105 25.40 26.88 19.06
C GLY A 105 25.50 27.96 17.99
N LYS A 106 25.55 29.24 18.39
CA LYS A 106 25.99 30.34 17.52
C LYS A 106 26.98 31.21 18.30
N GLY A 107 28.24 31.06 17.98
CA GLY A 107 29.33 31.86 18.52
C GLY A 107 30.63 31.41 17.91
N LEU A 108 30.98 32.02 16.78
CA LEU A 108 32.33 32.45 16.36
C LEU A 108 32.26 32.82 14.87
N THR A 109 32.06 34.12 14.62
CA THR A 109 32.25 34.81 13.34
C THR A 109 33.52 35.65 13.42
N GLY A 110 34.28 35.68 12.31
CA GLY A 110 35.44 36.56 12.06
C GLY A 110 36.76 35.95 12.54
N VAL A 111 37.88 35.94 11.82
CA VAL A 111 38.53 36.92 10.93
C VAL A 111 39.54 36.09 10.07
N TRP A 112 39.79 36.29 8.76
CA TRP A 112 40.72 37.26 8.16
C TRP A 112 40.63 37.27 6.62
N LEU A 113 40.90 38.45 6.07
CA LEU A 113 40.93 38.85 4.66
C LEU A 113 42.10 38.25 3.86
N SER A 114 41.87 38.18 2.54
CA SER A 114 42.73 38.53 1.40
C SER A 114 44.25 38.33 1.48
N GLN A 115 44.78 37.54 0.55
CA GLN A 115 45.97 37.94 -0.22
C GLN A 115 46.06 37.14 -1.54
N GLU A 116 46.01 37.88 -2.64
CA GLU A 116 46.66 37.51 -3.91
C GLU A 116 48.17 37.46 -3.66
N ASP A 117 48.86 36.40 -4.12
CA ASP A 117 49.87 36.51 -5.17
C ASP A 117 50.65 35.20 -5.36
N ASP A 118 50.88 34.93 -6.63
CA ASP A 118 52.10 34.40 -7.24
C ASP A 118 52.64 33.02 -6.83
N ALA A 119 52.44 32.04 -7.72
CA ALA A 119 53.44 31.03 -8.03
C ALA A 119 53.16 30.38 -9.40
N ARG A 120 53.53 31.09 -10.48
CA ARG A 120 53.86 30.45 -11.76
C ARG A 120 55.28 29.90 -11.68
N ARG A 121 55.46 28.59 -11.79
CA ARG A 121 56.66 27.97 -12.39
C ARG A 121 56.36 26.55 -12.89
N THR A 122 56.12 26.50 -14.20
CA THR A 122 56.62 25.51 -15.18
C THR A 122 57.32 24.27 -14.64
N VAL A 123 56.84 23.06 -14.99
CA VAL A 123 57.63 21.98 -15.62
C VAL A 123 56.74 21.05 -16.47
N HIS A 124 57.10 20.96 -17.75
CA HIS A 124 56.92 19.93 -18.78
C HIS A 124 55.57 19.32 -19.18
N ALA A 125 55.26 19.59 -20.46
CA ALA A 125 54.46 18.79 -21.36
C ALA A 125 55.07 17.40 -21.59
N GLY A 126 54.23 16.38 -21.53
CA GLY A 126 54.46 15.03 -22.03
C GLY A 126 53.15 14.54 -22.66
N SER A 127 53.16 14.42 -23.98
CA SER A 127 52.09 13.91 -24.82
C SER A 127 51.63 12.52 -24.40
N HIS A 128 50.32 12.26 -24.40
CA HIS A 128 49.73 11.07 -25.04
C HIS A 128 48.24 11.33 -25.29
N ALA A 129 47.88 11.47 -26.56
CA ALA A 129 46.51 11.41 -27.01
C ALA A 129 46.03 9.95 -26.92
N THR A 130 45.01 9.70 -26.12
CA THR A 130 44.31 8.41 -26.12
C THR A 130 42.92 8.65 -26.69
N SER A 131 42.74 8.17 -27.91
CA SER A 131 41.48 8.14 -28.66
C SER A 131 40.33 7.56 -27.84
N LEU A 132 39.20 8.26 -27.81
CA LEU A 132 37.91 7.72 -27.34
C LEU A 132 37.51 6.54 -28.26
N PRO A 133 37.14 5.38 -27.73
CA PRO A 133 36.69 4.28 -28.57
C PRO A 133 35.29 4.58 -29.14
N VAL A 134 35.20 4.37 -30.44
CA VAL A 134 33.99 4.37 -31.28
C VAL A 134 32.96 3.39 -30.71
N ILE A 135 31.72 3.84 -30.53
CA ILE A 135 30.59 2.97 -30.16
C ILE A 135 30.12 2.24 -31.41
N THR A 136 30.46 0.97 -31.54
CA THR A 136 29.80 0.03 -32.45
C THR A 136 28.49 -0.45 -31.83
N PRO A 137 27.35 -0.46 -32.55
CA PRO A 137 26.11 -1.02 -32.03
C PRO A 137 26.04 -2.55 -32.28
N ALA A 138 25.37 -3.22 -31.33
CA ALA A 138 24.96 -4.64 -31.30
C ALA A 138 25.86 -5.59 -30.48
N GLU A 139 25.49 -5.79 -29.21
CA GLU A 139 25.75 -7.03 -28.48
C GLU A 139 24.42 -7.76 -28.20
N PRO A 140 24.40 -9.10 -28.15
CA PRO A 140 23.19 -9.91 -28.20
C PRO A 140 22.43 -9.91 -26.87
N LEU A 141 21.14 -10.19 -26.96
CA LEU A 141 20.20 -10.45 -25.86
C LEU A 141 20.81 -11.45 -24.86
N LEU A 142 21.39 -10.93 -23.79
CA LEU A 142 21.71 -11.69 -22.59
C LEU A 142 20.40 -12.27 -22.04
N ASP A 143 20.38 -13.60 -21.91
CA ASP A 143 19.28 -14.45 -21.46
C ASP A 143 18.41 -13.78 -20.39
N ASP A 144 17.15 -13.49 -20.72
CA ASP A 144 16.18 -12.76 -19.88
C ASP A 144 15.87 -13.50 -18.55
N GLU A 145 16.29 -14.77 -18.46
CA GLU A 145 16.11 -15.66 -17.31
C GLU A 145 17.22 -15.52 -16.26
N ILE A 146 18.40 -14.97 -16.58
CA ILE A 146 19.50 -14.85 -15.62
C ILE A 146 19.32 -13.55 -14.79
N PRO A 147 19.00 -13.62 -13.49
CA PRO A 147 18.80 -12.44 -12.68
C PRO A 147 20.12 -11.66 -12.53
N ARG A 148 20.14 -10.41 -12.99
CA ARG A 148 21.24 -9.48 -12.72
C ARG A 148 21.07 -8.85 -11.34
N TYR A 149 22.17 -8.66 -10.63
CA TYR A 149 22.16 -8.00 -9.33
C TYR A 149 22.81 -6.60 -9.42
N PRO A 150 22.17 -5.53 -8.91
CA PRO A 150 20.84 -5.52 -8.29
C PRO A 150 19.72 -5.81 -9.32
N PRO A 151 18.61 -6.45 -8.90
CA PRO A 151 17.53 -6.79 -9.81
C PRO A 151 16.94 -5.54 -10.43
N PHE A 152 17.00 -5.46 -11.76
CA PHE A 152 16.25 -4.45 -12.51
C PHE A 152 14.76 -4.75 -12.36
N MET A 153 13.97 -3.76 -11.96
CA MET A 153 12.52 -3.90 -11.97
C MET A 153 12.07 -4.14 -13.41
N LYS A 154 11.51 -5.32 -13.70
CA LYS A 154 11.04 -5.64 -15.05
C LYS A 154 9.78 -4.83 -15.43
N GLY A 155 9.05 -4.28 -14.46
CA GLY A 155 7.74 -3.64 -14.68
C GLY A 155 6.63 -4.67 -14.85
N LEU A 156 5.37 -4.26 -14.81
CA LEU A 156 4.21 -5.13 -15.06
C LEU A 156 3.93 -5.21 -16.56
N PRO A 157 3.70 -6.40 -17.14
CA PRO A 157 3.45 -6.54 -18.56
C PRO A 157 2.06 -5.98 -18.91
N ALA A 158 1.95 -5.20 -19.99
CA ALA A 158 0.65 -4.89 -20.58
C ALA A 158 0.12 -6.14 -21.30
N THR A 159 -1.08 -6.60 -20.95
CA THR A 159 -1.65 -7.84 -21.48
C THR A 159 -3.13 -7.66 -21.77
N HIS A 160 -3.66 -8.41 -22.74
CA HIS A 160 -5.07 -8.28 -23.09
C HIS A 160 -5.98 -8.58 -21.88
N PRO A 161 -7.00 -7.76 -21.56
CA PRO A 161 -7.85 -7.93 -20.38
C PRO A 161 -8.52 -9.31 -20.28
N ASP A 162 -8.83 -9.95 -21.41
CA ASP A 162 -9.40 -11.32 -21.39
C ASP A 162 -8.47 -12.35 -20.74
N LYS A 163 -7.14 -12.18 -20.83
CA LYS A 163 -6.20 -13.04 -20.11
C LYS A 163 -6.33 -12.85 -18.60
N LEU A 164 -6.59 -11.62 -18.15
CA LEU A 164 -6.82 -11.31 -16.74
C LEU A 164 -8.14 -11.92 -16.27
N ILE A 165 -9.20 -11.84 -17.07
CA ILE A 165 -10.48 -12.52 -16.83
C ILE A 165 -10.29 -14.03 -16.68
N GLU A 166 -9.50 -14.66 -17.56
CA GLU A 166 -9.24 -16.11 -17.48
C GLU A 166 -8.52 -16.51 -16.20
N THR A 167 -7.62 -15.66 -15.66
CA THR A 167 -6.98 -15.93 -14.35
C THR A 167 -7.99 -15.98 -13.20
N GLN A 168 -9.19 -15.41 -13.39
CA GLN A 168 -10.27 -15.37 -12.41
C GLN A 168 -11.44 -16.31 -12.75
N ARG A 169 -11.25 -17.24 -13.69
CA ARG A 169 -12.31 -18.14 -14.20
C ARG A 169 -13.15 -18.82 -13.12
N GLU A 170 -12.52 -19.32 -12.06
CA GLU A 170 -13.19 -20.04 -10.98
C GLU A 170 -14.09 -19.13 -10.15
N LEU A 171 -13.60 -17.91 -9.89
CA LEU A 171 -14.32 -16.91 -9.11
C LEU A 171 -15.49 -16.34 -9.93
N ILE A 172 -15.26 -16.06 -11.21
CA ILE A 172 -16.29 -15.60 -12.14
C ILE A 172 -17.36 -16.68 -12.37
N GLY A 173 -16.96 -17.95 -12.43
CA GLY A 173 -17.88 -19.09 -12.46
C GLY A 173 -18.80 -19.11 -11.23
N GLN A 174 -18.24 -18.94 -10.03
CA GLN A 174 -19.03 -18.86 -8.80
C GLN A 174 -19.97 -17.64 -8.77
N ILE A 175 -19.55 -16.49 -9.30
CA ILE A 175 -20.42 -15.30 -9.44
C ILE A 175 -21.60 -15.63 -10.35
N ARG A 176 -21.35 -16.30 -11.48
CA ARG A 176 -22.39 -16.73 -12.42
C ARG A 176 -23.39 -17.70 -11.78
N GLU A 177 -22.91 -18.65 -10.98
CA GLU A 177 -23.73 -19.65 -10.30
C GLU A 177 -24.53 -19.07 -9.12
N THR A 178 -23.96 -18.09 -8.42
CA THR A 178 -24.62 -17.41 -7.29
C THR A 178 -25.68 -16.42 -7.79
N GLY A 179 -25.46 -15.78 -8.92
CA GLY A 179 -26.41 -14.82 -9.49
C GLY A 179 -27.71 -15.48 -9.94
N VAL A 180 -28.83 -14.77 -9.76
CA VAL A 180 -30.16 -15.16 -10.29
C VAL A 180 -30.32 -14.70 -11.76
N ALA A 181 -29.23 -14.24 -12.38
CA ALA A 181 -29.21 -13.74 -13.74
C ALA A 181 -29.26 -14.89 -14.75
N THR A 182 -30.01 -14.69 -15.84
CA THR A 182 -29.90 -15.57 -17.01
C THR A 182 -28.51 -15.43 -17.64
N PRO A 183 -28.06 -16.41 -18.47
CA PRO A 183 -26.78 -16.30 -19.17
C PRO A 183 -26.62 -14.99 -19.95
N GLU A 184 -27.69 -14.50 -20.56
CA GLU A 184 -27.69 -13.25 -21.34
C GLU A 184 -27.47 -12.02 -20.44
N ILE A 185 -28.16 -11.95 -19.29
CA ILE A 185 -28.00 -10.88 -18.30
C ILE A 185 -26.59 -10.92 -17.70
N PHE A 186 -26.07 -12.12 -17.44
CA PHE A 186 -24.72 -12.29 -16.92
C PHE A 186 -23.67 -11.76 -17.91
N GLU A 187 -23.73 -12.18 -19.16
CA GLU A 187 -22.81 -11.72 -20.22
C GLU A 187 -22.91 -10.21 -20.43
N GLN A 188 -24.12 -9.68 -20.55
CA GLN A 188 -24.38 -8.28 -20.88
C GLN A 188 -23.95 -7.33 -19.75
N PHE A 189 -24.16 -7.69 -18.49
CA PHE A 189 -23.96 -6.77 -17.37
C PHE A 189 -22.82 -7.16 -16.44
N HIS A 190 -22.71 -8.43 -16.03
CA HIS A 190 -21.70 -8.86 -15.05
C HIS A 190 -20.33 -9.03 -15.71
N LEU A 191 -20.25 -9.87 -16.75
CA LEU A 191 -18.98 -10.12 -17.42
C LEU A 191 -18.47 -8.89 -18.16
N ALA A 192 -19.37 -8.11 -18.77
CA ALA A 192 -19.01 -6.84 -19.39
C ALA A 192 -18.42 -5.84 -18.38
N ALA A 193 -18.98 -5.74 -17.17
CA ALA A 193 -18.44 -4.89 -16.11
C ALA A 193 -17.07 -5.40 -15.62
N LEU A 194 -16.89 -6.71 -15.45
CA LEU A 194 -15.60 -7.31 -15.10
C LEU A 194 -14.54 -7.04 -16.16
N ARG A 195 -14.87 -7.15 -17.46
CA ARG A 195 -13.94 -6.83 -18.56
C ARG A 195 -13.53 -5.36 -18.54
N ARG A 196 -14.48 -4.44 -18.34
CA ARG A 196 -14.18 -3.00 -18.21
C ARG A 196 -13.31 -2.72 -16.97
N PHE A 197 -13.61 -3.37 -15.84
CA PHE A 197 -12.79 -3.26 -14.63
C PHE A 197 -11.38 -3.81 -14.87
N ALA A 198 -11.25 -4.96 -15.52
CA ALA A 198 -9.96 -5.56 -15.86
C ALA A 198 -9.16 -4.70 -16.84
N SER A 199 -9.79 -4.01 -17.79
CA SER A 199 -9.10 -3.04 -18.65
C SER A 199 -8.59 -1.84 -17.86
N TYR A 200 -9.40 -1.33 -16.93
CA TYR A 200 -9.10 -0.15 -16.11
C TYR A 200 -8.04 -0.41 -15.04
N ALA A 201 -8.29 -1.39 -14.18
CA ALA A 201 -7.41 -1.75 -13.06
C ALA A 201 -6.25 -2.65 -13.50
N HIS A 202 -6.39 -3.41 -14.59
CA HIS A 202 -5.36 -4.27 -15.16
C HIS A 202 -4.63 -5.11 -14.08
N LEU A 203 -3.30 -5.05 -14.01
CA LEU A 203 -2.47 -5.75 -13.04
C LEU A 203 -2.14 -4.92 -11.79
N LEU A 204 -2.88 -3.84 -11.52
CA LEU A 204 -2.64 -3.02 -10.34
C LEU A 204 -2.88 -3.82 -9.04
N PRO A 205 -2.03 -3.62 -8.00
CA PRO A 205 -2.24 -4.22 -6.69
C PRO A 205 -3.37 -3.49 -5.94
N ALA A 206 -4.04 -4.18 -5.02
CA ALA A 206 -5.07 -3.54 -4.19
C ALA A 206 -4.46 -2.65 -3.08
N SER A 207 -3.26 -3.02 -2.60
CA SER A 207 -2.53 -2.28 -1.57
C SER A 207 -1.01 -2.39 -1.76
N GLN A 208 -0.25 -1.51 -1.11
CA GLN A 208 1.22 -1.51 -1.21
C GLN A 208 1.88 -2.65 -0.45
N THR A 209 1.45 -2.89 0.79
CA THR A 209 2.13 -3.81 1.72
C THR A 209 1.16 -4.72 2.48
N HIS A 210 -0.14 -4.57 2.26
CA HIS A 210 -1.17 -5.22 3.06
C HIS A 210 -1.79 -6.39 2.30
N HIS A 211 -3.08 -6.36 2.01
CA HIS A 211 -3.79 -7.40 1.27
C HIS A 211 -3.65 -7.23 -0.25
N HIS A 212 -3.71 -8.35 -0.98
CA HIS A 212 -3.74 -8.42 -2.45
C HIS A 212 -2.69 -7.51 -3.09
N ARG A 213 -1.48 -7.51 -2.54
CA ARG A 213 -0.35 -6.68 -2.97
C ARG A 213 0.34 -7.16 -4.26
N GLY A 214 -0.07 -8.32 -4.76
CA GLY A 214 0.46 -8.91 -6.00
C GLY A 214 -0.12 -8.26 -7.26
N ALA A 215 0.48 -8.57 -8.42
CA ALA A 215 -0.02 -8.17 -9.72
C ALA A 215 -1.46 -8.69 -9.92
N GLY A 216 -2.37 -7.81 -10.34
CA GLY A 216 -3.79 -8.11 -10.51
C GLY A 216 -4.58 -8.24 -9.20
N GLY A 217 -3.96 -7.88 -8.07
CA GLY A 217 -4.58 -7.99 -6.77
C GLY A 217 -5.84 -7.14 -6.61
N LEU A 218 -5.93 -5.96 -7.25
CA LEU A 218 -7.12 -5.12 -7.19
C LEU A 218 -8.33 -5.80 -7.88
N LEU A 219 -8.12 -6.39 -9.07
CA LEU A 219 -9.16 -7.17 -9.76
C LEU A 219 -9.59 -8.38 -8.94
N ARG A 220 -8.63 -9.12 -8.37
CA ARG A 220 -8.92 -10.28 -7.53
C ARG A 220 -9.78 -9.89 -6.32
N HIS A 221 -9.35 -8.87 -5.59
CA HIS A 221 -10.04 -8.38 -4.41
C HIS A 221 -11.46 -7.92 -4.74
N ALA A 222 -11.62 -7.06 -5.76
CA ALA A 222 -12.93 -6.56 -6.17
C ALA A 222 -13.90 -7.70 -6.56
N ALA A 223 -13.41 -8.73 -7.28
CA ALA A 223 -14.22 -9.88 -7.65
C ALA A 223 -14.58 -10.78 -6.45
N GLU A 224 -13.71 -10.90 -5.45
CA GLU A 224 -14.00 -11.64 -4.21
C GLU A 224 -15.08 -10.94 -3.38
N VAL A 225 -14.94 -9.63 -3.20
CA VAL A 225 -15.95 -8.80 -2.51
C VAL A 225 -17.28 -8.87 -3.24
N ALA A 226 -17.28 -8.85 -4.58
CA ALA A 226 -18.49 -8.99 -5.39
C ALA A 226 -19.18 -10.35 -5.21
N LEU A 227 -18.42 -11.46 -5.23
CA LEU A 227 -18.98 -12.79 -4.99
C LEU A 227 -19.62 -12.91 -3.61
N TRP A 228 -18.92 -12.52 -2.55
CA TRP A 228 -19.45 -12.72 -1.20
C TRP A 228 -20.55 -11.74 -0.83
N SER A 229 -20.56 -10.54 -1.44
CA SER A 229 -21.67 -9.61 -1.31
C SER A 229 -22.93 -10.19 -1.95
N LEU A 230 -22.81 -10.81 -3.13
CA LEU A 230 -23.92 -11.53 -3.77
C LEU A 230 -24.43 -12.69 -2.90
N GLN A 231 -23.54 -13.55 -2.40
CA GLN A 231 -23.91 -14.69 -1.55
C GLN A 231 -24.61 -14.26 -0.25
N SER A 232 -24.20 -13.12 0.31
CA SER A 232 -24.82 -12.56 1.51
C SER A 232 -26.13 -11.84 1.19
N GLY A 233 -26.21 -11.19 0.02
CA GLY A 233 -27.36 -10.42 -0.45
C GLY A 233 -28.57 -11.26 -0.84
N ASP A 234 -28.36 -12.53 -1.22
CA ASP A 234 -29.41 -13.51 -1.53
C ASP A 234 -30.39 -13.73 -0.36
N ARG A 235 -29.95 -13.44 0.88
CA ARG A 235 -30.74 -13.61 2.10
C ARG A 235 -31.47 -12.34 2.54
N VAL A 236 -31.26 -11.22 1.84
CA VAL A 236 -31.82 -9.93 2.22
C VAL A 236 -33.21 -9.78 1.61
N LEU A 237 -34.21 -9.58 2.47
CA LEU A 237 -35.55 -9.20 2.03
C LEU A 237 -35.53 -7.72 1.66
N LEU A 238 -35.83 -7.43 0.39
CA LEU A 238 -36.01 -6.05 -0.07
C LEU A 238 -37.14 -5.37 0.74
N PRO A 239 -36.94 -4.14 1.23
CA PRO A 239 -37.96 -3.40 1.96
C PRO A 239 -39.27 -3.21 1.16
N GLY A 240 -40.38 -3.13 1.88
CA GLY A 240 -41.73 -2.90 1.33
C GLY A 240 -42.51 -4.18 1.01
N GLU A 241 -43.84 -4.09 1.12
CA GLU A 241 -44.73 -5.18 0.66
C GLU A 241 -44.69 -5.26 -0.86
N GLN A 242 -44.10 -6.34 -1.37
CA GLN A 242 -43.99 -6.58 -2.81
C GLN A 242 -44.80 -7.80 -3.23
N THR A 243 -45.54 -7.67 -4.33
CA THR A 243 -46.22 -8.82 -4.95
C THR A 243 -45.17 -9.86 -5.43
N PRO A 244 -45.52 -11.16 -5.48
CA PRO A 244 -44.60 -12.20 -5.97
C PRO A 244 -44.08 -11.97 -7.40
N ARG A 245 -44.85 -11.27 -8.23
CA ARG A 245 -44.42 -10.87 -9.58
C ARG A 245 -43.35 -9.79 -9.51
N ARG A 246 -43.58 -8.74 -8.73
CA ARG A 246 -42.64 -7.63 -8.55
C ARG A 246 -41.32 -8.10 -7.95
N ARG A 247 -41.36 -9.03 -6.99
CA ARG A 247 -40.14 -9.62 -6.41
C ARG A 247 -39.27 -10.31 -7.48
N ARG A 248 -39.86 -11.16 -8.32
CA ARG A 248 -39.15 -11.84 -9.43
C ARG A 248 -38.57 -10.87 -10.46
N GLU A 249 -39.21 -9.72 -10.66
CA GLU A 249 -38.70 -8.68 -11.55
C GLU A 249 -37.52 -7.90 -10.91
N LEU A 250 -37.55 -7.65 -9.59
CA LEU A 250 -36.53 -6.87 -8.87
C LEU A 250 -35.29 -7.68 -8.50
N GLU A 251 -35.43 -8.96 -8.19
CA GLU A 251 -34.35 -9.80 -7.65
C GLU A 251 -33.08 -9.84 -8.53
N PRO A 252 -33.16 -10.07 -9.87
CA PRO A 252 -31.96 -10.00 -10.73
C PRO A 252 -31.30 -8.62 -10.75
N ARG A 253 -32.08 -7.55 -10.55
CA ARG A 253 -31.60 -6.15 -10.55
C ARG A 253 -30.94 -5.79 -9.23
N TRP A 254 -31.50 -6.26 -8.12
CA TRP A 254 -30.88 -6.21 -6.80
C TRP A 254 -29.53 -6.93 -6.81
N HIS A 255 -29.45 -8.15 -7.36
CA HIS A 255 -28.18 -8.87 -7.46
C HIS A 255 -27.15 -8.12 -8.30
N LEU A 256 -27.55 -7.61 -9.47
CA LEU A 256 -26.64 -6.80 -10.28
C LEU A 256 -26.17 -5.54 -9.53
N ALA A 257 -27.05 -4.84 -8.82
CA ALA A 257 -26.69 -3.64 -8.07
C ALA A 257 -25.70 -3.93 -6.92
N VAL A 258 -25.93 -5.00 -6.14
CA VAL A 258 -25.00 -5.47 -5.09
C VAL A 258 -23.64 -5.84 -5.69
N PHE A 259 -23.65 -6.59 -6.80
CA PHE A 259 -22.45 -6.98 -7.52
C PHE A 259 -21.63 -5.76 -7.98
N LEU A 260 -22.27 -4.78 -8.62
CA LEU A 260 -21.60 -3.59 -9.14
C LEU A 260 -21.12 -2.67 -8.02
N ALA A 261 -21.89 -2.51 -6.94
CA ALA A 261 -21.48 -1.77 -5.75
C ALA A 261 -20.18 -2.34 -5.16
N ALA A 262 -20.14 -3.65 -4.98
CA ALA A 262 -18.98 -4.38 -4.48
C ALA A 262 -17.78 -4.31 -5.43
N LEU A 263 -18.00 -4.52 -6.73
CA LEU A 263 -16.94 -4.46 -7.74
C LEU A 263 -16.28 -3.07 -7.79
N CYS A 264 -17.06 -2.00 -7.62
CA CYS A 264 -16.59 -0.62 -7.79
C CYS A 264 -16.16 0.08 -6.50
N HIS A 265 -16.30 -0.54 -5.31
CA HIS A 265 -16.09 0.15 -4.03
C HIS A 265 -14.71 0.81 -3.92
N ASP A 266 -13.67 0.13 -4.40
CA ASP A 266 -12.27 0.56 -4.33
C ASP A 266 -11.70 1.08 -5.66
N LEU A 267 -12.56 1.35 -6.64
CA LEU A 267 -12.17 1.74 -8.00
C LEU A 267 -11.37 3.06 -8.07
N GLY A 268 -11.50 3.92 -7.06
CA GLY A 268 -10.74 5.16 -6.93
C GLY A 268 -9.29 5.00 -6.47
N LYS A 269 -8.90 3.84 -5.92
CA LYS A 269 -7.53 3.61 -5.41
C LYS A 269 -6.44 3.85 -6.47
N PRO A 270 -6.53 3.36 -7.72
CA PRO A 270 -5.58 3.68 -8.78
C PRO A 270 -5.32 5.17 -8.97
N VAL A 271 -6.33 6.01 -8.76
CA VAL A 271 -6.23 7.46 -8.92
C VAL A 271 -5.54 8.11 -7.74
N THR A 272 -5.92 7.72 -6.52
CA THR A 272 -5.45 8.39 -5.31
C THR A 272 -4.09 7.89 -4.84
N ASP A 273 -3.74 6.67 -5.20
CA ASP A 273 -2.62 5.97 -4.58
C ASP A 273 -1.46 5.76 -5.54
N LEU A 274 -1.72 5.77 -6.85
CA LEU A 274 -0.74 5.37 -7.87
C LEU A 274 -0.47 6.45 -8.90
N VAL A 275 0.74 6.39 -9.44
CA VAL A 275 1.16 6.98 -10.71
C VAL A 275 1.73 5.83 -11.52
N VAL A 276 1.22 5.66 -12.74
CA VAL A 276 1.66 4.60 -13.64
C VAL A 276 2.38 5.22 -14.82
N THR A 277 3.57 4.71 -15.14
CA THR A 277 4.43 5.29 -16.18
C THR A 277 4.98 4.23 -17.13
N SER A 278 5.44 4.67 -18.31
CA SER A 278 6.33 3.90 -19.18
C SER A 278 7.67 3.62 -18.48
N ARG A 279 8.50 2.77 -19.11
CA ARG A 279 9.84 2.38 -18.61
C ARG A 279 10.79 3.56 -18.39
N ASP A 280 10.79 4.50 -19.30
CA ASP A 280 11.60 5.72 -19.27
C ASP A 280 10.96 6.85 -18.48
N GLY A 281 9.70 6.67 -18.06
CA GLY A 281 8.92 7.68 -17.35
C GLY A 281 8.40 8.81 -18.23
N ALA A 282 8.58 8.72 -19.56
CA ALA A 282 8.13 9.75 -20.51
C ALA A 282 6.60 9.85 -20.56
N GLU A 283 5.93 8.69 -20.57
CA GLU A 283 4.48 8.60 -20.62
C GLU A 283 3.89 8.29 -19.26
N VAL A 284 2.80 8.98 -18.92
CA VAL A 284 2.10 8.83 -17.63
C VAL A 284 0.62 8.56 -17.89
N TRP A 285 0.11 7.46 -17.35
CA TRP A 285 -1.31 7.13 -17.46
C TRP A 285 -2.16 8.16 -16.70
N ASN A 286 -3.17 8.70 -17.39
CA ASN A 286 -4.21 9.51 -16.77
C ASN A 286 -5.49 8.68 -16.58
N PRO A 287 -5.83 8.27 -15.35
CA PRO A 287 -6.98 7.40 -15.08
C PRO A 287 -8.34 8.06 -15.32
N PHE A 288 -8.41 9.38 -15.48
CA PHE A 288 -9.65 10.08 -15.82
C PHE A 288 -9.95 10.05 -17.33
N VAL A 289 -8.93 9.86 -18.18
CA VAL A 289 -9.07 9.93 -19.64
C VAL A 289 -9.46 8.56 -20.19
N GLU A 290 -8.67 7.54 -19.87
CA GLU A 290 -8.79 6.21 -20.46
C GLU A 290 -8.41 5.11 -19.47
N ASP A 291 -8.75 3.87 -19.80
CA ASP A 291 -8.33 2.70 -19.01
C ASP A 291 -6.84 2.38 -19.21
N LEU A 292 -6.24 1.66 -18.25
CA LEU A 292 -4.79 1.44 -18.26
C LEU A 292 -4.34 0.62 -19.47
N TYR A 293 -5.14 -0.35 -19.90
CA TYR A 293 -4.83 -1.16 -21.07
C TYR A 293 -4.92 -0.36 -22.38
N ALA A 294 -5.93 0.49 -22.52
CA ALA A 294 -6.08 1.40 -23.66
C ALA A 294 -4.89 2.37 -23.76
N TRP A 295 -4.50 2.98 -22.63
CA TRP A 295 -3.32 3.84 -22.57
C TRP A 295 -2.05 3.09 -22.97
N ALA A 296 -1.83 1.91 -22.40
CA ALA A 296 -0.65 1.10 -22.73
C ALA A 296 -0.60 0.70 -24.21
N THR A 297 -1.76 0.41 -24.80
CA THR A 297 -1.87 0.09 -26.23
C THR A 297 -1.58 1.31 -27.10
N ARG A 298 -2.17 2.46 -26.75
CA ARG A 298 -2.03 3.72 -27.50
C ARG A 298 -0.59 4.25 -27.49
N GLU A 299 0.06 4.21 -26.33
CA GLU A 299 1.46 4.63 -26.15
C GLU A 299 2.48 3.53 -26.45
N GLN A 300 2.03 2.35 -26.92
CA GLN A 300 2.89 1.20 -27.23
C GLN A 300 3.77 0.74 -26.05
N VAL A 301 3.24 0.83 -24.83
CA VAL A 301 3.90 0.41 -23.59
C VAL A 301 3.75 -1.10 -23.41
N ASP A 302 4.86 -1.82 -23.55
CA ASP A 302 4.94 -3.27 -23.30
C ASP A 302 4.94 -3.61 -21.81
N ARG A 303 5.58 -2.76 -20.99
CA ARG A 303 5.65 -2.88 -19.54
C ARG A 303 5.57 -1.52 -18.87
N TYR A 304 4.74 -1.43 -17.84
CA TYR A 304 4.54 -0.20 -17.06
C TYR A 304 5.03 -0.34 -15.61
N PHE A 305 5.28 0.81 -14.99
CA PHE A 305 5.88 0.92 -13.66
C PHE A 305 4.95 1.66 -12.71
N LEU A 306 4.97 1.24 -11.44
CA LEU A 306 4.09 1.76 -10.40
C LEU A 306 4.88 2.62 -9.43
N HIS A 307 4.39 3.82 -9.20
CA HIS A 307 4.90 4.74 -8.19
C HIS A 307 3.76 5.08 -7.23
N TRP A 308 4.01 4.92 -5.94
CA TRP A 308 3.00 5.22 -4.95
C TRP A 308 3.02 6.70 -4.57
N ARG A 309 1.85 7.32 -4.52
CA ARG A 309 1.70 8.70 -4.06
C ARG A 309 1.94 8.81 -2.55
N GLU A 310 2.49 9.94 -2.13
CA GLU A 310 2.64 10.30 -0.72
C GLU A 310 1.31 10.82 -0.16
N ASN A 311 1.10 10.69 1.17
CA ASN A 311 -0.11 11.18 1.88
C ASN A 311 -1.46 10.69 1.30
N ARG A 312 -1.57 9.38 1.08
CA ARG A 312 -2.83 8.72 0.66
C ARG A 312 -3.88 8.90 1.75
N GLY A 313 -5.08 9.30 1.35
CA GLY A 313 -6.22 9.50 2.27
C GLY A 313 -7.50 8.91 1.70
N LYS A 314 -8.62 9.06 2.41
CA LYS A 314 -9.96 8.56 2.03
C LYS A 314 -10.58 9.25 0.79
N LYS A 315 -9.77 9.87 -0.07
CA LYS A 315 -10.25 10.58 -1.26
C LYS A 315 -10.73 9.64 -2.37
N HIS A 316 -10.46 8.34 -2.27
CA HIS A 316 -10.82 7.40 -3.32
C HIS A 316 -12.33 7.19 -3.43
N GLN A 317 -13.10 7.36 -2.36
CA GLN A 317 -14.56 7.15 -2.36
C GLN A 317 -15.29 8.02 -3.40
N ALA A 318 -15.03 9.33 -3.37
CA ALA A 318 -15.60 10.28 -4.34
C ALA A 318 -15.16 9.97 -5.79
N VAL A 319 -13.93 9.48 -5.95
CA VAL A 319 -13.38 9.11 -7.26
C VAL A 319 -13.95 7.78 -7.76
N SER A 320 -14.18 6.81 -6.86
CA SER A 320 -14.84 5.54 -7.16
C SER A 320 -16.21 5.78 -7.79
N ALA A 321 -17.00 6.70 -7.23
CA ALA A 321 -18.32 7.06 -7.77
C ALA A 321 -18.22 7.66 -9.19
N LEU A 322 -17.25 8.52 -9.45
CA LEU A 322 -17.02 9.09 -10.79
C LEU A 322 -16.65 8.01 -11.81
N LEU A 323 -15.80 7.06 -11.43
CA LEU A 323 -15.31 6.01 -12.33
C LEU A 323 -16.30 4.86 -12.49
N ALA A 324 -17.20 4.67 -11.53
CA ALA A 324 -18.19 3.58 -11.56
C ALA A 324 -19.07 3.63 -12.80
N GLU A 325 -19.42 4.83 -13.30
CA GLU A 325 -20.21 4.97 -14.53
C GLU A 325 -19.52 4.28 -15.72
N ARG A 326 -18.20 4.39 -15.86
CA ARG A 326 -17.43 3.72 -16.93
C ARG A 326 -17.45 2.21 -16.80
N ILE A 327 -17.53 1.69 -15.57
CA ILE A 327 -17.56 0.25 -15.30
C ILE A 327 -18.97 -0.31 -15.43
N ILE A 328 -20.01 0.44 -15.05
CA ILE A 328 -21.40 -0.01 -15.10
C ILE A 328 -22.00 0.18 -16.50
N GLY A 329 -21.75 1.33 -17.10
CA GLY A 329 -22.28 1.77 -18.38
C GLY A 329 -23.76 2.20 -18.33
N PRO A 330 -24.20 2.99 -19.31
CA PRO A 330 -25.56 3.58 -19.32
C PRO A 330 -26.66 2.52 -19.42
N GLN A 331 -26.41 1.40 -20.10
CA GLN A 331 -27.38 0.30 -20.20
C GLN A 331 -27.58 -0.41 -18.86
N GLY A 332 -26.51 -0.57 -18.06
CA GLY A 332 -26.59 -1.20 -16.74
C GLY A 332 -27.39 -0.35 -15.76
N LEU A 333 -27.08 0.95 -15.70
CA LEU A 333 -27.86 1.93 -14.92
C LEU A 333 -29.32 1.97 -15.38
N ALA A 334 -29.51 2.04 -16.70
CA ALA A 334 -30.75 1.82 -17.45
C ALA A 334 -31.64 0.72 -16.86
N TRP A 335 -31.06 -0.47 -16.86
CA TRP A 335 -31.77 -1.70 -16.56
C TRP A 335 -32.11 -1.86 -15.07
N ILE A 336 -31.21 -1.42 -14.17
CA ILE A 336 -31.46 -1.41 -12.72
C ILE A 336 -32.57 -0.41 -12.39
N ALA A 337 -32.46 0.83 -12.89
CA ALA A 337 -33.43 1.90 -12.62
C ALA A 337 -34.84 1.59 -13.12
N ALA A 338 -34.96 0.85 -14.24
CA ALA A 338 -36.24 0.39 -14.77
C ALA A 338 -36.96 -0.59 -13.82
N GLY A 339 -36.22 -1.29 -12.97
CA GLY A 339 -36.79 -2.04 -11.86
C GLY A 339 -37.19 -1.07 -10.75
N ASP A 340 -36.20 -0.47 -10.10
CA ASP A 340 -36.39 0.52 -9.06
C ASP A 340 -35.22 1.50 -9.08
N THR A 341 -35.50 2.80 -9.09
CA THR A 341 -34.46 3.84 -9.08
C THR A 341 -33.70 3.84 -7.75
N GLU A 342 -34.37 3.41 -6.68
CA GLU A 342 -33.80 3.31 -5.35
C GLU A 342 -32.55 2.38 -5.34
N LEU A 343 -32.59 1.26 -6.07
CA LEU A 343 -31.43 0.36 -6.21
C LEU A 343 -30.19 1.04 -6.78
N VAL A 344 -30.37 2.02 -7.68
CA VAL A 344 -29.25 2.80 -8.22
C VAL A 344 -28.71 3.76 -7.17
N LEU A 345 -29.59 4.38 -6.37
CA LEU A 345 -29.19 5.26 -5.27
C LEU A 345 -28.40 4.49 -4.22
N TRP A 346 -28.91 3.36 -3.72
CA TRP A 346 -28.19 2.52 -2.75
C TRP A 346 -26.84 2.01 -3.28
N MET A 347 -26.77 1.62 -4.55
CA MET A 347 -25.52 1.22 -5.18
C MET A 347 -24.50 2.36 -5.18
N MET A 348 -24.89 3.56 -5.62
CA MET A 348 -23.99 4.71 -5.68
C MET A 348 -23.58 5.22 -4.29
N GLU A 349 -24.50 5.25 -3.34
CA GLU A 349 -24.23 5.54 -1.93
C GLU A 349 -23.20 4.58 -1.32
N THR A 350 -23.33 3.28 -1.63
CA THR A 350 -22.39 2.24 -1.20
C THR A 350 -20.99 2.51 -1.76
N ILE A 351 -20.89 2.78 -3.07
CA ILE A 351 -19.61 3.06 -3.75
C ILE A 351 -18.94 4.32 -3.17
N ASN A 352 -19.73 5.34 -2.82
CA ASN A 352 -19.23 6.58 -2.23
C ASN A 352 -18.99 6.48 -0.71
N CYS A 353 -19.25 5.32 -0.09
CA CYS A 353 -19.22 5.11 1.37
C CYS A 353 -20.01 6.16 2.16
N SER A 354 -21.17 6.56 1.64
CA SER A 354 -22.08 7.51 2.26
C SER A 354 -23.52 6.98 2.21
N PRO A 355 -23.80 5.85 2.90
CA PRO A 355 -25.11 5.18 2.87
C PRO A 355 -26.19 5.97 3.61
N SER A 356 -27.40 5.94 3.06
CA SER A 356 -28.62 6.23 3.81
C SER A 356 -28.88 5.13 4.86
N ALA A 357 -29.69 5.44 5.88
CA ALA A 357 -30.00 4.49 6.95
C ALA A 357 -30.73 3.23 6.47
N GLU A 358 -31.39 3.32 5.31
CA GLU A 358 -32.20 2.24 4.74
C GLU A 358 -31.40 1.36 3.77
N ASN A 359 -30.11 1.62 3.55
CA ASN A 359 -29.28 0.97 2.53
C ASN A 359 -28.66 -0.36 3.02
N PRO A 360 -29.24 -1.53 2.68
CA PRO A 360 -28.67 -2.83 3.04
C PRO A 360 -27.40 -3.18 2.25
N MET A 361 -27.18 -2.60 1.06
CA MET A 361 -26.04 -2.97 0.19
C MET A 361 -24.71 -2.62 0.84
N HIS A 362 -24.65 -1.46 1.50
CA HIS A 362 -23.43 -0.98 2.14
C HIS A 362 -22.87 -1.98 3.14
N ASP A 363 -23.72 -2.51 4.01
CA ASP A 363 -23.33 -3.49 5.02
C ASP A 363 -22.85 -4.82 4.42
N LEU A 364 -23.45 -5.25 3.31
CA LEU A 364 -23.03 -6.45 2.59
C LEU A 364 -21.61 -6.28 2.02
N VAL A 365 -21.35 -5.12 1.41
CA VAL A 365 -20.05 -4.80 0.81
C VAL A 365 -18.97 -4.67 1.89
N VAL A 366 -19.23 -3.93 2.98
CA VAL A 366 -18.28 -3.75 4.08
C VAL A 366 -17.88 -5.06 4.73
N ARG A 367 -18.84 -5.97 4.98
CA ARG A 367 -18.53 -7.28 5.56
C ARG A 367 -17.74 -8.15 4.58
N SER A 368 -18.08 -8.11 3.29
CA SER A 368 -17.41 -8.90 2.26
C SER A 368 -15.97 -8.43 2.01
N ASP A 369 -15.73 -7.12 2.06
CA ASP A 369 -14.39 -6.52 2.06
C ASP A 369 -13.54 -7.07 3.21
N GLN A 370 -14.06 -7.00 4.44
CA GLN A 370 -13.36 -7.53 5.62
C GLN A 370 -13.01 -9.03 5.47
N VAL A 371 -13.92 -9.83 4.92
CA VAL A 371 -13.68 -11.26 4.66
C VAL A 371 -12.59 -11.46 3.60
N SER A 372 -12.52 -10.63 2.56
CA SER A 372 -11.46 -10.68 1.54
C SER A 372 -10.10 -10.41 2.13
N VAL A 373 -10.00 -9.30 2.86
CA VAL A 373 -8.77 -8.90 3.53
C VAL A 373 -8.32 -9.99 4.50
N GLU A 374 -9.22 -10.49 5.35
CA GLU A 374 -8.90 -11.52 6.31
C GLU A 374 -8.40 -12.81 5.65
N ARG A 375 -9.06 -13.25 4.57
CA ARG A 375 -8.70 -14.48 3.86
C ARG A 375 -7.34 -14.36 3.17
N ASP A 376 -7.05 -13.24 2.50
CA ASP A 376 -5.76 -13.02 1.86
C ASP A 376 -4.62 -12.96 2.88
N LEU A 377 -4.81 -12.26 4.00
CA LEU A 377 -3.82 -12.19 5.08
C LEU A 377 -3.55 -13.57 5.72
N ARG A 378 -4.59 -14.41 5.88
CA ARG A 378 -4.42 -15.81 6.34
C ARG A 378 -3.65 -16.64 5.32
N SER A 379 -3.98 -16.54 4.04
CA SER A 379 -3.30 -17.26 2.96
C SER A 379 -1.84 -16.84 2.81
N LEU A 380 -1.52 -15.55 2.94
CA LEU A 380 -0.15 -15.07 3.00
C LEU A 380 0.60 -15.67 4.19
N GLY A 381 -0.01 -15.71 5.38
CA GLY A 381 0.55 -16.35 6.57
C GLY A 381 0.90 -17.82 6.36
N VAL A 382 0.13 -18.56 5.55
CA VAL A 382 0.41 -19.97 5.20
C VAL A 382 1.48 -20.07 4.10
N ALA A 383 1.45 -19.21 3.08
CA ALA A 383 2.47 -19.19 2.02
C ALA A 383 3.88 -18.88 2.56
N PHE A 384 4.00 -18.00 3.56
CA PHE A 384 5.25 -17.71 4.27
C PHE A 384 5.77 -18.89 5.12
N THR A 385 4.97 -19.94 5.35
CA THR A 385 5.43 -21.17 6.01
C THR A 385 5.88 -22.27 5.04
N GLY A 386 5.66 -22.10 3.73
CA GLY A 386 5.86 -23.18 2.74
C GLY A 386 6.57 -22.81 1.42
N TYR A 387 6.72 -21.52 1.07
CA TYR A 387 7.36 -21.11 -0.18
C TYR A 387 8.28 -19.89 0.03
N GLU A 388 9.60 -20.13 0.03
CA GLU A 388 10.67 -19.12 0.03
C GLU A 388 10.87 -18.45 -1.35
N ILE A 389 9.83 -18.24 -2.16
CA ILE A 389 10.00 -17.70 -3.52
C ILE A 389 9.25 -16.37 -3.65
N GLY A 390 10.03 -15.31 -3.49
CA GLY A 390 9.66 -13.90 -3.55
C GLY A 390 10.59 -13.13 -2.62
N LEU A 391 11.84 -12.94 -3.07
CA LEU A 391 12.93 -12.40 -2.24
C LEU A 391 12.48 -11.08 -1.58
N PRO A 392 12.34 -11.02 -0.24
CA PRO A 392 12.19 -9.75 0.45
C PRO A 392 13.55 -9.07 0.37
N VAL A 393 13.69 -8.13 -0.56
CA VAL A 393 14.93 -7.38 -0.80
C VAL A 393 15.44 -6.78 0.52
N GLU A 394 14.54 -6.42 1.43
CA GLU A 394 14.89 -5.94 2.77
C GLU A 394 15.66 -6.99 3.58
N ARG A 395 15.32 -8.28 3.46
CA ARG A 395 15.99 -9.37 4.19
C ARG A 395 17.38 -9.66 3.62
N PHE A 396 17.53 -9.62 2.29
CA PHE A 396 18.83 -9.76 1.63
C PHE A 396 19.75 -8.59 1.95
N LEU A 397 19.23 -7.37 1.97
CA LEU A 397 19.99 -6.19 2.39
C LEU A 397 20.44 -6.34 3.84
N VAL A 398 19.55 -6.74 4.76
CA VAL A 398 19.89 -6.96 6.18
C VAL A 398 20.92 -8.09 6.36
N ASP A 399 20.79 -9.20 5.63
CA ASP A 399 21.72 -10.32 5.75
C ASP A 399 23.09 -10.01 5.09
N LEU A 400 23.12 -9.22 4.02
CA LEU A 400 24.34 -8.68 3.43
C LEU A 400 25.02 -7.71 4.40
N MET A 401 24.25 -6.80 5.03
CA MET A 401 24.75 -5.89 6.07
C MET A 401 25.39 -6.67 7.22
N ARG A 402 24.70 -7.71 7.72
CA ARG A 402 25.21 -8.58 8.79
C ARG A 402 26.46 -9.36 8.37
N ARG A 403 26.51 -9.87 7.15
CA ARG A 403 27.66 -10.59 6.60
C ARG A 403 28.88 -9.67 6.48
N LEU A 404 28.70 -8.49 5.90
CA LEU A 404 29.77 -7.50 5.73
C LEU A 404 30.34 -7.00 7.07
N VAL A 405 29.51 -6.92 8.11
CA VAL A 405 29.96 -6.66 9.49
C VAL A 405 30.74 -7.86 10.05
N ARG A 406 30.28 -9.09 9.82
CA ARG A 406 30.93 -10.32 10.32
C ARG A 406 32.27 -10.62 9.64
N GLU A 407 32.40 -10.28 8.36
CA GLU A 407 33.64 -10.43 7.56
C GLU A 407 34.62 -9.26 7.77
N GLY A 408 34.28 -8.27 8.60
CA GLY A 408 35.16 -7.13 8.93
C GLY A 408 35.33 -6.09 7.83
N THR A 409 34.75 -6.31 6.65
CA THR A 409 34.69 -5.36 5.53
C THR A 409 33.86 -4.11 5.82
N TRP A 410 32.88 -4.20 6.73
CA TRP A 410 32.10 -3.06 7.19
C TRP A 410 32.51 -2.65 8.60
N ALA A 411 33.32 -1.60 8.67
CA ALA A 411 33.78 -1.03 9.94
C ALA A 411 32.74 -0.08 10.53
N ILE A 412 32.31 -0.37 11.76
CA ILE A 412 31.36 0.41 12.54
C ILE A 412 32.07 1.66 13.11
N ASN A 413 31.44 2.84 13.04
CA ASN A 413 31.90 4.10 13.67
C ASN A 413 33.24 4.71 13.19
N ARG A 414 33.54 4.75 11.88
CA ARG A 414 34.63 5.62 11.38
C ARG A 414 34.11 6.87 10.66
N PRO A 415 34.69 8.07 10.89
CA PRO A 415 34.29 9.28 10.18
C PRO A 415 34.51 9.12 8.67
N GLY A 416 33.46 9.33 7.87
CA GLY A 416 33.55 9.38 6.41
C GLY A 416 32.78 8.30 5.63
N ARG A 417 32.18 7.28 6.26
CA ARG A 417 31.20 6.36 5.62
C ARG A 417 30.09 5.94 6.59
N ALA A 418 28.89 5.71 6.06
CA ALA A 418 27.64 5.62 6.81
C ALA A 418 27.41 4.26 7.50
N CYS A 419 27.65 4.18 8.81
CA CYS A 419 26.80 3.52 9.82
C CYS A 419 27.51 3.58 11.18
N GLY A 420 26.82 4.06 12.21
CA GLY A 420 27.31 4.08 13.58
C GLY A 420 26.53 3.13 14.50
N ALA A 421 27.21 2.50 15.46
CA ALA A 421 26.58 1.71 16.51
C ALA A 421 27.18 2.07 17.88
N SER A 422 26.35 2.53 18.82
CA SER A 422 26.77 2.73 20.21
C SER A 422 26.66 1.40 20.97
N THR A 423 27.78 0.82 21.37
CA THR A 423 27.81 -0.40 22.19
C THR A 423 27.61 -0.06 23.66
N GLY A 424 26.45 -0.41 24.23
CA GLY A 424 26.25 -0.49 25.68
C GLY A 424 26.41 -1.93 26.16
N SER A 425 27.51 -2.21 26.86
CA SER A 425 27.62 -3.34 27.80
C SER A 425 28.84 -3.16 28.68
N SER A 426 28.64 -3.08 29.99
CA SER A 426 29.51 -3.73 30.96
C SER A 426 28.77 -3.91 32.29
N ILE A 427 28.56 -5.20 32.58
CA ILE A 427 28.27 -5.90 33.85
C ILE A 427 26.84 -5.84 34.36
#